data_AF-A0A0K8UFL4-F1
#
_entry.id   AF-A0A0K8UFL4-F1
#
_cell.length_a   1.000
_cell.length_b   1.000
_cell.length_c   1.000
_cell.angle_alpha   90.00
_cell.angle_beta   90.00
_cell.angle_gamma   90.00
#
_symmetry.space_group_name_H-M   'P 1'
#
loop_
_entity.id
_entity.type
_entity.pdbx_description
1 polymer ?
#
loop_
_entity_poly.entity_id
_entity_poly.type
_entity_poly.pdbx_seq_one_letter_code
_entity_poly.pdbx_strand_id
1 'polypeptide(L)'
;MNIINKLNTTLKMDLKATNSITLPPKTFICSLNIPSEDVMSPDALRYRLAKQNVDLLTEEWCFLNVVKSEEGGECVTYRIDEKSKYVIEARGYKLFLNFSQISVQTLPN
;
A
#
# COMPACT_ATOMS: atom_id res chain seq x y z
N MET A 1 38.57 -61.84 -11.39
CA MET A 1 39.09 -60.64 -12.07
C MET A 1 38.00 -59.56 -11.98
N ASN A 2 38.13 -58.60 -11.05
CA ASN A 2 38.31 -57.15 -11.32
C ASN A 2 37.52 -56.67 -12.57
N ILE A 3 36.66 -55.64 -12.52
CA ILE A 3 36.95 -54.28 -12.04
C ILE A 3 35.69 -53.60 -11.49
N ILE A 4 35.92 -52.84 -10.42
CA ILE A 4 35.09 -51.87 -9.71
C ILE A 4 34.65 -50.72 -10.64
N ASN A 5 33.38 -50.30 -10.58
CA ASN A 5 33.05 -48.88 -10.72
C ASN A 5 32.24 -48.43 -9.51
N LYS A 6 32.98 -47.99 -8.49
CA LYS A 6 32.52 -47.09 -7.44
C LYS A 6 32.06 -45.80 -8.12
N LEU A 7 30.77 -45.47 -7.99
CA LEU A 7 30.35 -44.08 -7.92
C LEU A 7 29.58 -43.91 -6.63
N ASN A 8 30.40 -43.68 -5.61
CA ASN A 8 30.02 -43.26 -4.29
C ASN A 8 29.45 -41.83 -4.39
N THR A 9 28.37 -41.63 -3.66
CA THR A 9 28.06 -40.44 -2.86
C THR A 9 27.89 -39.08 -3.55
N THR A 10 26.73 -38.49 -3.19
CA THR A 10 26.51 -37.06 -2.94
C THR A 10 25.78 -36.29 -4.03
N LEU A 11 24.52 -36.66 -4.26
CA LEU A 11 23.51 -35.70 -4.71
C LEU A 11 22.20 -35.90 -3.92
N LYS A 12 22.31 -35.95 -2.59
CA LYS A 12 21.26 -35.34 -1.77
C LYS A 12 21.47 -33.83 -1.89
N MET A 13 21.04 -33.25 -3.01
CA MET A 13 20.63 -31.86 -2.96
C MET A 13 19.41 -31.86 -2.06
N ASP A 14 19.63 -31.59 -0.78
CA ASP A 14 18.63 -30.95 0.05
C ASP A 14 18.30 -29.62 -0.64
N LEU A 15 17.41 -29.68 -1.63
CA LEU A 15 16.60 -28.55 -2.04
C LEU A 15 15.63 -28.28 -0.88
N LYS A 16 16.18 -27.79 0.24
CA LYS A 16 15.49 -26.83 1.07
C LYS A 16 15.49 -25.53 0.29
N ALA A 17 14.75 -25.52 -0.82
CA ALA A 17 14.08 -24.33 -1.27
C ALA A 17 13.15 -23.98 -0.11
N THR A 18 13.67 -23.16 0.80
CA THR A 18 12.83 -22.32 1.65
C THR A 18 12.16 -21.37 0.66
N ASN A 19 11.16 -21.88 -0.05
CA ASN A 19 10.14 -21.07 -0.68
C ASN A 19 9.40 -20.45 0.50
N SER A 20 10.00 -19.43 1.12
CA SER A 20 9.23 -18.36 1.70
C SER A 20 8.43 -17.82 0.52
N ILE A 21 7.24 -18.39 0.32
CA ILE A 21 6.19 -17.80 -0.47
C ILE A 21 5.91 -16.50 0.28
N THR A 22 6.64 -15.45 -0.07
CA THR A 22 6.31 -14.11 0.37
C THR A 22 5.00 -13.83 -0.32
N LEU A 23 3.89 -14.09 0.39
CA LEU A 23 2.57 -13.71 -0.09
C LEU A 23 2.66 -12.25 -0.53
N PRO A 24 2.19 -11.89 -1.73
CA PRO A 24 2.22 -10.51 -2.16
C PRO A 24 1.53 -9.67 -1.08
N PRO A 25 2.11 -8.51 -0.72
CA PRO A 25 1.59 -7.70 0.36
C PRO A 25 0.11 -7.40 0.12
N LYS A 26 -0.71 -7.60 1.16
CA LYS A 26 -2.15 -7.36 1.06
C LYS A 26 -2.38 -5.87 0.80
N THR A 27 -3.12 -5.57 -0.27
CA THR A 27 -3.47 -4.19 -0.64
C THR A 27 -4.96 -3.95 -0.49
N PHE A 28 -5.30 -2.68 -0.32
CA PHE A 28 -6.67 -2.22 -0.09
C PHE A 28 -6.94 -0.97 -0.90
N ILE A 29 -8.21 -0.68 -1.16
CA ILE A 29 -8.62 0.55 -1.84
C ILE A 29 -9.21 1.50 -0.81
N CYS A 30 -8.78 2.76 -0.84
CA CYS A 30 -9.43 3.82 -0.11
C CYS A 30 -9.71 5.05 -0.98
N SER A 31 -10.73 5.81 -0.61
CA SER A 31 -11.09 7.08 -1.20
C SER A 31 -10.94 8.20 -0.18
N LEU A 32 -10.38 9.32 -0.61
CA LEU A 32 -10.15 10.54 0.18
C LEU A 32 -11.07 11.63 -0.34
N ASN A 33 -11.84 12.26 0.54
CA ASN A 33 -12.65 13.41 0.19
C ASN A 33 -11.87 14.70 0.45
N ILE A 34 -11.47 15.38 -0.63
CA ILE A 34 -10.69 16.61 -0.62
C ILE A 34 -11.63 17.79 -0.88
N PRO A 35 -11.70 18.78 0.02
CA PRO A 35 -12.52 19.96 -0.18
C PRO A 35 -11.90 20.88 -1.25
N SER A 36 -12.70 21.76 -1.84
CA SER A 36 -12.32 22.54 -3.03
C SER A 36 -11.11 23.46 -2.79
N GLU A 37 -10.94 23.96 -1.56
CA GLU A 37 -9.81 24.77 -1.13
C GLU A 37 -8.47 24.02 -1.05
N ASP A 38 -8.51 22.68 -0.94
CA ASP A 38 -7.34 21.82 -0.75
C ASP A 38 -7.02 20.97 -1.99
N VAL A 39 -7.73 21.18 -3.10
CA VAL A 39 -7.48 20.46 -4.35
C VAL A 39 -6.06 20.74 -4.86
N MET A 40 -5.32 19.68 -5.17
CA MET A 40 -3.94 19.76 -5.63
C MET A 40 -3.60 18.55 -6.50
N SER A 41 -2.44 18.58 -7.16
CA SER A 41 -2.01 17.43 -7.97
C SER A 41 -1.83 16.17 -7.11
N PRO A 42 -2.04 14.96 -7.67
CA PRO A 42 -1.88 13.71 -6.93
C PRO A 42 -0.53 13.55 -6.24
N ASP A 43 0.55 14.04 -6.86
CA ASP A 43 1.89 14.01 -6.27
C ASP A 43 2.02 14.97 -5.08
N ALA A 44 1.48 16.18 -5.19
CA ALA A 44 1.45 17.13 -4.08
C ALA A 44 0.60 16.62 -2.92
N LEU A 45 -0.55 16.00 -3.22
CA LEU A 45 -1.43 15.39 -2.23
C LEU A 45 -0.72 14.27 -1.48
N ARG A 46 -0.10 13.34 -2.20
CA ARG A 46 0.68 12.25 -1.60
C ARG A 46 1.81 12.77 -0.71
N TYR A 47 2.57 13.75 -1.19
CA TYR A 47 3.65 14.36 -0.42
C TYR A 47 3.14 15.04 0.86
N ARG A 48 2.04 15.80 0.77
CA ARG A 48 1.41 16.45 1.93
C ARG A 48 0.92 15.43 2.95
N LEU A 49 0.23 14.38 2.50
CA LEU A 49 -0.25 13.29 3.35
C LEU A 49 0.90 12.61 4.07
N ALA A 50 1.99 12.29 3.37
CA ALA A 50 3.21 11.71 3.95
C ALA A 50 3.74 12.56 5.10
N LYS A 51 3.87 13.88 4.85
CA LYS A 51 4.46 14.83 5.79
C LYS A 51 3.61 15.05 7.04
N GLN A 52 2.29 15.05 6.89
CA GLN A 52 1.34 15.36 7.98
C GLN A 52 0.83 14.11 8.70
N ASN A 53 0.99 12.93 8.11
CA ASN A 53 0.53 11.66 8.66
C ASN A 53 1.68 10.64 8.66
N VAL A 54 2.77 10.96 9.39
CA VAL A 54 4.06 10.25 9.39
C VAL A 54 4.01 8.73 9.63
N ASP A 55 2.90 8.23 10.21
CA ASP A 55 2.71 6.80 10.45
C ASP A 55 2.23 6.02 9.21
N LEU A 56 1.82 6.74 8.15
CA LEU A 56 1.40 6.17 6.87
C LEU A 56 2.58 5.92 5.94
N LEU A 57 2.56 4.78 5.24
CA LEU A 57 3.52 4.48 4.18
C LEU A 57 3.01 4.99 2.83
N THR A 58 2.74 6.29 2.72
CA THR A 58 2.14 6.91 1.53
C THR A 58 2.99 6.82 0.27
N GLU A 59 4.29 6.54 0.39
CA GLU A 59 5.21 6.35 -0.74
C GLU A 59 4.81 5.15 -1.60
N GLU A 60 4.24 4.11 -0.98
CA GLU A 60 3.76 2.88 -1.62
C GLU A 60 2.33 3.02 -2.16
N TRP A 61 1.68 4.16 -1.93
CA TRP A 61 0.30 4.37 -2.40
C TRP A 61 0.29 4.58 -3.91
N CYS A 62 -0.61 3.86 -4.57
CA CYS A 62 -0.80 3.94 -6.01
C CYS A 62 -2.10 4.67 -6.31
N PHE A 63 -2.00 5.82 -6.97
CA PHE A 63 -3.16 6.58 -7.44
C PHE A 63 -3.94 5.75 -8.47
N LEU A 64 -5.26 5.66 -8.29
CA LEU A 64 -6.14 4.91 -9.19
C LEU A 64 -7.02 5.83 -10.03
N ASN A 65 -7.70 6.79 -9.37
CA ASN A 65 -8.64 7.67 -10.05
C ASN A 65 -8.93 8.93 -9.20
N VAL A 66 -9.49 9.95 -9.84
CA VAL A 66 -10.08 11.13 -9.20
C VAL A 66 -11.46 11.42 -9.79
N VAL A 67 -12.42 11.74 -8.93
CA VAL A 67 -13.76 12.19 -9.32
C VAL A 67 -14.00 13.58 -8.75
N LYS A 68 -14.34 14.55 -9.59
CA LYS A 68 -14.63 15.92 -9.16
C LYS A 68 -16.07 16.02 -8.65
N SER A 69 -16.27 16.71 -7.53
CA SER A 69 -17.60 17.03 -7.03
C SER A 69 -18.17 18.29 -7.70
N GLU A 70 -19.49 18.45 -7.65
CA GLU A 70 -20.17 19.65 -8.16
C GLU A 70 -19.75 20.93 -7.42
N GLU A 71 -19.36 20.80 -6.15
CA GLU A 71 -18.88 21.88 -5.28
C GLU A 71 -17.39 22.24 -5.52
N GLY A 72 -16.74 21.60 -6.50
CA GLY A 72 -15.34 21.85 -6.87
C GLY A 72 -14.30 21.10 -6.04
N GLY A 73 -14.72 20.23 -5.12
CA GLY A 73 -13.84 19.30 -4.41
C GLY A 73 -13.48 18.08 -5.25
N GLU A 74 -12.69 17.18 -4.68
CA GLU A 74 -12.24 15.95 -5.35
C GLU A 74 -12.35 14.74 -4.42
N CYS A 75 -12.86 13.63 -4.95
CA CYS A 75 -12.77 12.31 -4.33
C CYS A 75 -11.63 11.54 -5.02
N VAL A 76 -10.53 11.31 -4.29
CA VAL A 76 -9.31 10.69 -4.83
C VAL A 76 -9.19 9.27 -4.32
N THR A 77 -9.03 8.31 -5.22
CA THR A 77 -8.93 6.89 -4.89
C THR A 77 -7.49 6.40 -5.01
N TYR A 78 -7.02 5.73 -3.96
CA TYR A 78 -5.70 5.12 -3.87
C TYR A 78 -5.81 3.63 -3.56
N ARG A 79 -4.85 2.85 -4.08
CA ARG A 79 -4.48 1.56 -3.54
C ARG A 79 -3.41 1.77 -2.47
N ILE A 80 -3.64 1.22 -1.28
CA ILE A 80 -2.80 1.38 -0.10
C ILE A 80 -2.35 0.02 0.46
N ASP A 81 -1.28 0.02 1.24
CA ASP A 81 -0.78 -1.14 1.96
C ASP A 81 -1.58 -1.42 3.24
N GLU A 82 -1.42 -2.63 3.76
CA GLU A 82 -2.09 -3.08 4.98
C GLU A 82 -1.77 -2.26 6.23
N LYS A 83 -0.52 -1.77 6.38
CA LYS A 83 -0.14 -0.97 7.54
C LYS A 83 -0.83 0.39 7.50
N SER A 84 -0.86 1.04 6.33
CA SER A 84 -1.60 2.29 6.13
C SER A 84 -3.09 2.12 6.44
N LYS A 85 -3.72 1.00 6.03
CA LYS A 85 -5.11 0.70 6.38
C LYS A 85 -5.32 0.67 7.90
N TYR A 86 -4.50 -0.08 8.64
CA TYR A 86 -4.66 -0.18 10.10
C TYR A 86 -4.49 1.16 10.81
N VAL A 87 -3.57 2.01 10.34
CA VAL A 87 -3.38 3.36 10.89
C VAL A 87 -4.60 4.23 10.63
N ILE A 88 -5.17 4.19 9.43
CA ILE A 88 -6.40 4.93 9.09
C ILE A 88 -7.57 4.48 9.97
N GLU A 89 -7.74 3.17 10.16
CA GLU A 89 -8.79 2.60 11.01
C GLU A 89 -8.63 3.02 12.48
N ALA A 90 -7.40 2.95 13.02
CA ALA A 90 -7.10 3.37 14.38
C ALA A 90 -7.36 4.88 14.62
N ARG A 91 -7.29 5.69 13.56
CA ARG A 91 -7.58 7.13 13.58
C ARG A 91 -9.04 7.48 13.30
N GLY A 92 -9.92 6.47 13.22
CA GLY A 92 -11.34 6.68 12.95
C GLY A 92 -11.61 7.24 11.55
N TYR A 93 -10.81 6.82 10.57
CA TYR A 93 -10.93 7.20 9.16
C TYR A 93 -10.77 8.70 8.88
N LYS A 94 -9.92 9.37 9.67
CA LYS A 94 -9.56 10.78 9.49
C LYS A 94 -8.06 10.95 9.32
N LEU A 95 -7.67 11.79 8.37
CA LEU A 95 -6.28 12.17 8.11
C LEU A 95 -6.13 13.69 8.11
N PHE A 96 -4.94 14.18 8.43
CA PHE A 96 -4.64 15.60 8.33
C PHE A 96 -4.24 15.97 6.91
N LEU A 97 -4.78 17.08 6.41
CA LEU A 97 -4.39 17.72 5.16
C LEU A 97 -4.43 19.24 5.36
N ASN A 98 -3.32 19.92 5.10
CA ASN A 98 -3.15 21.34 5.36
C ASN A 98 -3.53 21.72 6.80
N PHE A 99 -4.59 22.51 6.99
CA PHE A 99 -5.10 22.94 8.30
C PHE A 99 -6.38 22.20 8.72
N SER A 100 -6.77 21.15 7.98
CA SER A 100 -8.05 20.46 8.08
C SER A 100 -7.88 18.96 8.32
N GLN A 101 -8.98 18.29 8.69
CA GLN A 101 -9.08 16.84 8.67
C GLN A 101 -9.95 16.41 7.49
N ILE A 102 -9.42 15.51 6.67
CA ILE A 102 -10.16 14.88 5.58
C ILE A 102 -10.69 13.51 6.00
N SER A 103 -11.82 13.13 5.42
CA SER A 103 -12.43 11.83 5.64
C SER A 103 -11.89 10.80 4.65
N VAL A 104 -11.66 9.59 5.14
CA VAL A 104 -11.24 8.43 4.34
C VAL A 104 -12.36 7.39 4.33
N GLN A 105 -12.54 6.74 3.20
CA GLN A 105 -13.44 5.58 3.09
C GLN A 105 -12.65 4.41 2.56
N THR A 106 -12.58 3.31 3.31
CA THR A 106 -12.03 2.04 2.80
C THR A 106 -13.12 1.30 2.06
N LEU A 107 -12.86 0.95 0.80
CA LEU A 107 -13.80 0.18 -0.01
C LEU A 107 -13.61 -1.33 0.28
N PRO A 108 -14.68 -2.13 0.29
CA PRO A 108 -14.53 -3.58 0.31
C PRO A 108 -13.76 -4.04 -0.93
N ASN A 109 -12.79 -4.93 -0.72
CA ASN A 109 -12.02 -5.55 -1.80
C ASN A 109 -12.89 -6.49 -2.65
#